data_AF-A0A8X6LD99-F1
#
_entry.id   AF-A0A8X6LD99-F1
#
_cell.length_a   1.000
_cell.length_b   1.000
_cell.length_c   1.000
_cell.angle_alpha   90.00
_cell.angle_beta   90.00
_cell.angle_gamma   90.00
#
_symmetry.space_group_name_H-M   'P 1'
#
loop_
_entity.id
_entity.type
_entity.pdbx_description
1 polymer ?
#
loop_
_entity_poly.entity_id
_entity_poly.type
_entity_poly.pdbx_seq_one_letter_code
_entity_poly.pdbx_strand_id
1 'polypeptide(L)'
;MKFRIKLLSNLRQRFRKEYLGELIQKQNDNRVREPRVGEMVLIGDDNKKRLSWPIAKVIELIPGRDGEIHTVRLKTQHGTVIRPV
;
A
#
# COMPACT_ATOMS: atom_id res chain seq x y z
N MET A 1 -7.29 5.34 41.82
CA MET A 1 -7.24 4.51 40.59
C MET A 1 -7.62 5.25 39.29
N LYS A 2 -8.70 6.06 39.25
CA LYS A 2 -9.17 6.74 38.01
C LYS A 2 -8.16 7.73 37.38
N PHE A 3 -7.35 8.41 38.20
CA PHE A 3 -6.36 9.39 37.72
C PHE A 3 -5.24 8.75 36.88
N ARG A 4 -4.70 7.61 37.32
CA ARG A 4 -3.61 6.91 36.62
C ARG A 4 -4.04 6.42 35.23
N ILE A 5 -5.26 5.90 35.11
CA ILE A 5 -5.83 5.45 33.83
C ILE A 5 -6.00 6.65 32.89
N LYS A 6 -6.52 7.78 33.39
CA LYS A 6 -6.69 9.02 32.63
C LYS A 6 -5.35 9.61 32.16
N LEU A 7 -4.31 9.54 33.00
CA LEU A 7 -2.97 10.02 32.64
C LEU A 7 -2.36 9.16 31.51
N LEU A 8 -2.46 7.82 31.63
CA LEU A 8 -1.95 6.90 30.62
C LEU A 8 -2.71 7.02 29.28
N SER A 9 -4.03 7.20 29.31
CA SER A 9 -4.81 7.43 28.09
C SER A 9 -4.40 8.73 27.39
N ASN A 10 -4.22 9.81 28.16
CA ASN A 10 -3.80 11.11 27.63
C ASN A 10 -2.39 11.06 27.04
N LEU A 11 -1.45 10.36 27.69
CA LEU A 11 -0.10 10.18 27.15
C LEU A 11 -0.11 9.36 25.86
N ARG A 12 -0.85 8.24 25.82
CA ARG A 12 -0.98 7.42 24.60
C ARG A 12 -1.61 8.22 23.45
N GLN A 13 -2.62 9.05 23.74
CA GLN A 13 -3.28 9.88 22.73
C GLN A 13 -2.33 10.94 22.17
N ARG A 14 -1.61 11.66 23.05
CA ARG A 14 -0.63 12.68 22.63
C ARG A 14 0.51 12.07 21.85
N PHE A 15 1.11 10.99 22.33
CA PHE A 15 2.18 10.29 21.61
C PHE A 15 1.75 9.86 20.20
N ARG A 16 0.53 9.33 20.04
CA ARG A 16 0.01 8.96 18.72
C ARG A 16 -0.23 10.16 17.81
N LYS A 17 -0.66 11.29 18.35
CA LYS A 17 -0.97 12.49 17.55
C LYS A 17 0.28 13.29 17.20
N GLU A 18 1.12 13.53 18.18
CA GLU A 18 2.28 14.42 18.09
C GLU A 18 3.45 13.66 17.46
N TYR A 19 3.84 12.50 18.01
CA TYR A 19 4.99 11.77 17.48
C TYR A 19 4.66 10.97 16.21
N LEU A 20 3.68 10.06 16.30
CA LEU A 20 3.33 9.22 15.13
C LEU A 20 2.64 10.02 14.01
N GLY A 21 1.92 11.09 14.34
CA GLY A 21 1.29 11.96 13.34
C GLY A 21 2.32 12.72 12.51
N GLU A 22 3.38 13.23 13.13
CA GLU A 22 4.51 13.85 12.42
C GLU A 22 5.33 12.83 11.62
N LEU A 23 5.42 11.58 12.10
CA LEU A 23 6.12 10.52 11.39
C LEU A 23 5.39 10.05 10.11
N ILE A 24 4.08 10.28 10.00
CA ILE A 24 3.33 10.03 8.76
C ILE A 24 3.70 11.15 7.77
N GLN A 25 4.85 10.99 7.10
CA GLN A 25 5.05 11.62 5.80
C GLN A 25 4.05 10.99 4.84
N LYS A 26 2.87 11.62 4.74
CA LYS A 26 1.97 11.38 3.63
C LYS A 26 2.69 11.94 2.40
N GLN A 27 3.55 11.14 1.76
CA GLN A 27 3.95 11.39 0.39
C GLN A 27 2.65 11.32 -0.41
N ASN A 28 2.03 12.48 -0.57
CA ASN A 28 0.95 12.72 -1.50
C ASN A 28 1.58 12.78 -2.89
N ASP A 29 2.36 11.74 -3.23
CA ASP A 29 3.00 11.65 -4.52
C ASP A 29 1.94 11.11 -5.46
N ASN A 30 1.08 12.02 -5.92
CA ASN A 30 0.16 11.79 -7.02
C ASN A 30 0.90 11.46 -8.34
N ARG A 31 2.23 11.35 -8.31
CA ARG A 31 3.02 10.75 -9.39
C ARG A 31 2.87 9.25 -9.30
N VAL A 32 1.77 8.75 -9.86
CA VAL A 32 1.63 7.33 -10.18
C VAL A 32 2.71 7.03 -11.23
N ARG A 33 3.86 6.56 -10.76
CA ARG A 33 4.92 6.09 -11.64
C ARG A 33 4.39 4.89 -12.40
N GLU A 34 4.54 4.90 -13.71
CA GLU A 34 4.15 3.77 -14.55
C GLU A 34 4.91 2.49 -14.14
N PRO A 35 4.20 1.36 -14.01
CA PRO A 35 4.82 0.08 -13.67
C PRO A 35 5.71 -0.40 -14.83
N ARG A 36 6.82 -1.06 -14.49
CA ARG A 36 7.73 -1.63 -15.50
C ARG A 36 7.71 -3.15 -15.47
N VAL A 37 7.86 -3.77 -16.65
CA VAL A 37 8.05 -5.22 -16.75
C VAL A 37 9.30 -5.62 -15.96
N GLY A 38 9.17 -6.65 -15.12
CA GLY A 38 10.22 -7.15 -14.25
C GLY A 38 10.21 -6.59 -12.84
N GLU A 39 9.41 -5.54 -12.56
CA GLU A 39 9.32 -4.91 -11.25
C GLU A 39 8.57 -5.78 -10.23
N MET A 40 9.03 -5.76 -8.98
CA MET A 40 8.36 -6.41 -7.86
C MET A 40 7.38 -5.44 -7.20
N VAL A 41 6.13 -5.86 -7.07
CA VAL A 41 5.03 -5.04 -6.58
C VAL A 41 4.23 -5.78 -5.50
N LEU A 42 3.55 -5.03 -4.64
CA LEU A 42 2.56 -5.55 -3.71
C LEU A 42 1.18 -5.45 -4.34
N ILE A 43 0.38 -6.51 -4.24
CA ILE A 43 -0.99 -6.52 -4.71
C ILE A 43 -1.92 -6.18 -3.56
N GLY A 44 -2.68 -5.09 -3.69
CA GLY A 44 -3.73 -4.73 -2.75
C GLY A 44 -4.80 -5.82 -2.63
N ASP A 45 -5.08 -6.23 -1.39
CA ASP A 45 -6.17 -7.14 -1.05
C ASP A 45 -6.89 -6.58 0.18
N ASP A 46 -8.12 -6.10 -0.01
CA ASP A 46 -8.92 -5.44 1.04
C ASP A 46 -9.31 -6.41 2.17
N ASN A 47 -9.30 -7.71 1.91
CA ASN A 47 -9.59 -8.73 2.91
C ASN A 47 -8.36 -9.05 3.79
N LYS A 48 -7.19 -8.48 3.46
CA LYS A 48 -5.93 -8.74 4.14
C LYS A 48 -5.33 -7.47 4.71
N LYS A 49 -4.57 -7.64 5.80
CA LYS A 49 -3.74 -6.56 6.33
C LYS A 49 -2.70 -6.18 5.27
N ARG A 50 -2.34 -4.90 5.17
CA ARG A 50 -1.33 -4.43 4.19
C ARG A 50 0.00 -5.17 4.27
N LEU A 51 0.42 -5.54 5.48
CA LEU A 51 1.64 -6.32 5.73
C LEU A 51 1.59 -7.74 5.15
N SER A 52 0.39 -8.24 4.86
CA SER A 52 0.14 -9.56 4.27
C SER A 52 -0.29 -9.49 2.80
N TRP A 53 -0.14 -8.33 2.17
CA TRP A 53 -0.40 -8.20 0.74
C TRP A 53 0.59 -9.07 -0.05
N PRO A 54 0.12 -9.87 -1.01
CA PRO A 54 0.98 -10.76 -1.76
C PRO A 54 1.94 -9.96 -2.65
N ILE A 55 3.19 -10.43 -2.68
CA ILE A 55 4.22 -9.91 -3.56
C ILE A 55 4.11 -10.59 -4.93
N ALA A 56 4.28 -9.82 -6.00
CA ALA A 56 4.24 -10.30 -7.36
C ALA A 56 5.25 -9.59 -8.26
N LYS A 57 5.63 -10.23 -9.37
CA LYS A 57 6.46 -9.65 -10.42
C LYS A 57 5.60 -9.22 -11.59
N VAL A 58 5.75 -8.00 -12.09
CA VAL A 58 5.13 -7.56 -13.35
C VAL A 58 5.74 -8.35 -14.50
N ILE A 59 4.92 -9.08 -15.25
CA ILE A 59 5.38 -9.86 -16.41
C ILE A 59 4.96 -9.25 -17.73
N GLU A 60 3.90 -8.45 -17.75
CA GLU A 60 3.40 -7.77 -18.96
C GLU A 60 2.58 -6.55 -18.58
N LEU A 61 2.65 -5.51 -19.42
CA LEU A 61 1.85 -4.30 -19.37
C LEU A 61 0.82 -4.38 -20.50
N ILE A 62 -0.45 -4.18 -20.17
CA ILE A 62 -1.56 -4.28 -21.13
C ILE A 62 -2.11 -2.86 -21.36
N PRO A 63 -1.77 -2.22 -22.49
CA PRO A 63 -2.27 -0.89 -22.80
C PRO A 63 -3.74 -0.91 -23.23
N GLY A 64 -4.44 0.17 -22.94
CA GLY A 64 -5.79 0.46 -23.42
C GLY A 64 -5.80 0.91 -24.88
N ARG A 65 -6.98 1.34 -25.35
CA ARG A 65 -7.15 1.86 -26.73
C ARG A 65 -6.45 3.21 -26.94
N ASP A 66 -6.28 3.97 -25.87
CA ASP A 66 -5.54 5.22 -25.76
C ASP A 66 -4.03 5.04 -25.65
N GLY A 67 -3.55 3.80 -25.49
CA GLY A 67 -2.13 3.50 -25.30
C GLY A 67 -1.67 3.60 -23.84
N GLU A 68 -2.54 4.01 -22.91
CA GLU A 68 -2.23 4.09 -21.49
C GLU A 68 -2.31 2.71 -20.81
N ILE A 69 -1.45 2.46 -19.82
CA ILE A 69 -1.39 1.18 -19.11
C ILE A 69 -2.47 1.16 -18.04
N HIS A 70 -3.60 0.53 -18.35
CA HIS A 70 -4.69 0.34 -17.38
C HIS A 70 -4.58 -0.97 -16.61
N THR A 71 -3.83 -1.95 -17.12
CA THR A 71 -3.83 -3.30 -16.58
C THR A 71 -2.45 -3.94 -16.68
N VAL A 72 -2.08 -4.68 -15.65
CA VAL A 72 -0.83 -5.43 -15.57
C VAL A 72 -1.09 -6.91 -15.33
N ARG A 73 -0.29 -7.75 -15.98
CA ARG A 73 -0.24 -9.18 -15.69
C ARG A 73 0.92 -9.43 -14.73
N LEU A 74 0.61 -10.12 -13.63
CA LEU A 74 1.50 -10.28 -12.50
C LEU A 74 1.74 -11.77 -12.23
N LYS A 75 2.99 -12.15 -11.95
CA LYS A 75 3.36 -13.49 -11.48
C LYS A 75 3.48 -13.48 -9.96
N THR A 76 2.62 -14.22 -9.30
CA THR A 76 2.66 -14.52 -7.86
C THR A 76 3.29 -15.90 -7.64
N GLN A 77 3.53 -16.26 -6.37
CA GLN A 77 3.99 -17.61 -6.01
C GLN A 77 3.00 -18.71 -6.45
N HIS A 78 1.70 -18.42 -6.43
CA HIS A 78 0.65 -19.40 -6.67
C HIS A 78 0.13 -19.42 -8.11
N GLY A 79 0.60 -18.51 -8.97
CA GLY A 79 0.10 -18.40 -10.34
C GLY A 79 0.20 -17.00 -10.91
N THR A 80 -0.52 -16.77 -11.99
CA THR A 80 -0.56 -15.48 -12.68
C THR A 80 -1.91 -14.81 -12.43
N VAL A 81 -1.89 -13.52 -12.13
CA VAL A 81 -3.10 -12.71 -11.89
C VAL A 81 -3.06 -11.45 -12.73
N ILE A 82 -4.22 -10.94 -13.09
CA ILE A 82 -4.37 -9.69 -13.85
C ILE A 82 -4.99 -8.66 -12.91
N ARG A 83 -4.40 -7.47 -12.82
CA ARG A 83 -4.87 -6.39 -11.96
C ARG A 83 -4.86 -5.04 -12.68
N PRO A 84 -5.86 -4.19 -12.42
CA PRO A 84 -5.79 -2.79 -12.84
C PRO A 84 -4.70 -2.07 -12.05
N VAL A 85 -4.12 -1.03 -12.66
CA VAL A 85 -3.11 -0.13 -12.05
C VAL A 85 -3.79 0.93 -11.20
#